data_AF-A0A970H8E4-F1
#
_entry.id   AF-A0A970H8E4-F1
#
_cell.length_a   1.000
_cell.length_b   1.000
_cell.length_c   1.000
_cell.angle_alpha   90.00
_cell.angle_beta   90.00
_cell.angle_gamma   90.00
#
_symmetry.space_group_name_H-M   'P 1'
#
loop_
_entity.id
_entity.type
_entity.pdbx_description
1 polymer ?
#
loop_
_entity_poly.entity_id
_entity_poly.type
_entity_poly.pdbx_seq_one_letter_code
_entity_poly.pdbx_strand_id
1 'polypeptide(L)'
;MTQARSTPSSPRTTNRPPLFARTMRCAALLALTITMLASGAHATSAPATPELPAVQEALAGLAVPFEQNTGQFDPQVAYLARTFAGAVFVTRDGRLVYSLPGKEIETAADDAATESHLARRQRPAKRGPGWALEERLLDARPLAPRGTVPAVTHVTRFTPKGTFQAGTWQGVRLGEAWAGIEVELAARGRNFEKLFHVAPGA
;
A
#
# COMPACT_ATOMS: atom_id res chain seq x y z
N MET A 1 13.72 -33.66 -56.92
CA MET A 1 12.89 -33.02 -57.98
C MET A 1 11.87 -32.13 -57.26
N THR A 2 11.74 -30.81 -57.42
CA THR A 2 12.33 -29.84 -58.35
C THR A 2 12.05 -28.41 -57.83
N GLN A 3 13.10 -27.59 -57.85
CA GLN A 3 13.24 -26.12 -57.94
C GLN A 3 12.54 -25.10 -57.04
N ALA A 4 13.42 -24.20 -56.54
CA ALA A 4 13.21 -22.85 -56.04
C ALA A 4 12.89 -21.84 -57.15
N ARG A 5 12.35 -20.66 -56.79
CA ARG A 5 12.44 -19.47 -57.64
C ARG A 5 12.54 -18.16 -56.84
N SER A 6 13.40 -17.32 -57.38
CA SER A 6 13.99 -16.07 -56.92
C SER A 6 13.14 -14.84 -57.26
N THR A 7 13.47 -13.71 -56.61
CA THR A 7 13.02 -12.32 -56.80
C THR A 7 13.25 -11.77 -58.23
N PRO A 8 12.71 -10.58 -58.58
CA PRO A 8 13.55 -9.37 -58.46
C PRO A 8 12.82 -8.06 -58.08
N SER A 9 13.67 -7.10 -57.68
CA SER A 9 13.43 -5.68 -57.40
C SER A 9 13.26 -4.82 -58.66
N SER A 10 12.70 -3.61 -58.52
CA SER A 10 13.31 -2.30 -58.89
C SER A 10 12.31 -1.17 -59.23
N PRO A 11 12.76 0.12 -59.22
CA PRO A 11 11.96 1.29 -58.81
C PRO A 11 11.58 2.24 -59.98
N ARG A 12 10.83 3.31 -59.70
CA ARG A 12 10.73 4.50 -60.56
C ARG A 12 10.19 5.71 -59.78
N THR A 13 10.97 6.75 -59.47
CA THR A 13 11.42 7.92 -60.27
C THR A 13 10.57 9.17 -59.98
N THR A 14 11.30 10.21 -59.62
CA THR A 14 11.01 11.62 -59.40
C THR A 14 10.33 12.33 -60.59
N ASN A 15 9.55 13.39 -60.32
CA ASN A 15 9.59 14.63 -61.11
C ASN A 15 8.91 15.83 -60.41
N ARG A 16 9.67 16.92 -60.22
CA ARG A 16 9.23 18.34 -60.12
C ARG A 16 9.19 18.91 -61.56
N PRO A 17 8.43 19.98 -61.91
CA PRO A 17 8.81 21.40 -61.67
C PRO A 17 7.58 22.39 -61.69
N PRO A 18 7.69 23.72 -61.95
CA PRO A 18 8.59 24.75 -61.44
C PRO A 18 7.88 25.98 -60.80
N LEU A 19 8.73 26.91 -60.36
CA LEU A 19 8.55 28.24 -59.77
C LEU A 19 7.86 29.29 -60.65
N PHE A 20 7.13 30.22 -60.01
CA PHE A 20 7.10 31.63 -60.41
C PHE A 20 7.24 32.55 -59.20
N ALA A 21 8.16 33.50 -59.34
CA ALA A 21 8.61 34.46 -58.35
C ALA A 21 7.85 35.79 -58.45
N ARG A 22 7.69 36.49 -57.32
CA ARG A 22 7.60 37.97 -57.23
C ARG A 22 8.31 38.39 -55.91
N THR A 23 9.60 38.74 -56.00
CA THR A 23 10.17 40.10 -55.79
C THR A 23 9.79 40.76 -54.44
N MET A 24 10.67 40.82 -53.43
CA MET A 24 11.76 41.82 -53.22
C MET A 24 11.15 43.21 -52.87
N ARG A 25 11.43 43.96 -51.77
CA ARG A 25 12.57 44.18 -50.86
C ARG A 25 12.07 45.08 -49.70
N CYS A 26 12.69 45.00 -48.51
CA CYS A 26 13.02 46.14 -47.61
C CYS A 26 13.76 45.53 -46.40
N ALA A 27 15.08 45.46 -46.45
CA ALA A 27 16.02 46.44 -45.89
C ALA A 27 16.24 46.20 -44.38
N ALA A 28 17.45 45.74 -44.08
CA ALA A 28 17.96 45.31 -42.79
C ALA A 28 18.16 46.47 -41.80
N LEU A 29 18.13 46.16 -40.51
CA LEU A 29 19.06 46.69 -39.51
C LEU A 29 19.18 45.71 -38.35
N LEU A 30 20.39 45.20 -38.19
CA LEU A 30 20.87 44.29 -37.15
C LEU A 30 21.16 45.12 -35.89
N ALA A 31 20.55 44.79 -34.75
CA ALA A 31 21.05 45.23 -33.44
C ALA A 31 21.03 44.05 -32.47
N LEU A 32 22.24 43.69 -32.07
CA LEU A 32 22.68 42.68 -31.14
C LEU A 32 22.13 42.92 -29.71
N THR A 33 21.39 41.96 -29.16
CA THR A 33 21.24 41.83 -27.70
C THR A 33 21.58 40.40 -27.27
N ILE A 34 22.79 40.29 -26.71
CA ILE A 34 23.35 39.11 -26.07
C ILE A 34 22.78 38.99 -24.65
N THR A 35 22.58 37.74 -24.23
CA THR A 35 22.47 37.21 -22.85
C THR A 35 21.28 37.58 -21.97
N MET A 36 20.45 36.57 -21.68
CA MET A 36 20.40 35.93 -20.35
C MET A 36 19.60 34.63 -20.43
N LEU A 37 20.26 33.53 -20.84
CA LEU A 37 19.86 32.19 -20.41
C LEU A 37 20.31 32.05 -18.95
N ALA A 38 19.50 32.57 -18.02
CA ALA A 38 19.62 32.17 -16.63
C ALA A 38 19.01 30.77 -16.52
N SER A 39 19.80 29.75 -16.88
CA SER A 39 19.58 28.39 -16.41
C SER A 39 19.62 28.45 -14.89
N GLY A 40 18.44 28.56 -14.28
CA GLY A 40 18.28 28.35 -12.85
C GLY A 40 18.63 26.91 -12.54
N ALA A 41 19.92 26.66 -12.29
CA ALA A 41 20.38 25.49 -11.56
C ALA A 41 19.71 25.56 -10.19
N HIS A 42 18.51 25.00 -10.09
CA HIS A 42 17.94 24.67 -8.81
C HIS A 42 18.88 23.61 -8.25
N ALA A 43 19.74 24.04 -7.32
CA ALA A 43 20.47 23.12 -6.48
C ALA A 43 19.41 22.17 -5.91
N THR A 44 19.45 20.91 -6.35
CA THR A 44 18.67 19.86 -5.71
C THR A 44 19.24 19.80 -4.30
N SER A 45 18.57 20.44 -3.35
CA SER A 45 18.89 20.29 -1.94
C SER A 45 18.90 18.80 -1.65
N ALA A 46 19.98 18.31 -1.02
CA ALA A 46 20.00 16.95 -0.49
C ALA A 46 18.68 16.71 0.27
N PRO A 47 18.04 15.54 0.13
CA PRO A 47 16.78 15.29 0.81
C PRO A 47 17.00 15.57 2.29
N ALA A 48 16.23 16.52 2.83
CA ALA A 48 16.31 16.85 4.24
C ALA A 48 16.07 15.55 5.02
N THR A 49 16.93 15.28 6.01
CA THR A 49 16.73 14.13 6.89
C THR A 49 15.32 14.23 7.46
N PRO A 50 14.46 13.20 7.29
CA PRO A 50 13.09 13.28 7.75
C PRO A 50 13.05 13.57 9.25
N GLU A 51 12.34 14.62 9.65
CA GLU A 51 12.14 14.90 11.07
C GLU A 51 11.25 13.82 11.69
N LEU A 52 11.56 13.37 12.92
CA LEU A 52 10.84 12.29 13.60
C LEU A 52 9.31 12.48 13.62
N PRO A 53 8.76 13.69 13.86
CA PRO A 53 7.31 13.90 13.82
C PRO A 53 6.71 13.64 12.43
N ALA A 54 7.38 14.09 11.37
CA ALA A 54 6.92 13.89 9.99
C ALA A 54 6.93 12.41 9.59
N VAL A 55 7.94 11.64 10.05
CA VAL A 55 7.98 10.18 9.83
C VAL A 55 6.85 9.48 10.60
N GLN A 56 6.59 9.90 11.84
CA GLN A 56 5.52 9.32 12.65
C GLN A 56 4.14 9.60 12.02
N GLU A 57 3.92 10.79 11.49
CA GLU A 57 2.69 11.15 10.79
C GLU A 57 2.53 10.35 9.48
N ALA A 58 3.60 10.22 8.69
CA ALA A 58 3.59 9.40 7.48
C ALA A 58 3.31 7.92 7.78
N LEU A 59 3.90 7.35 8.83
CA LEU A 59 3.64 5.98 9.28
C LEU A 59 2.21 5.83 9.82
N ALA A 60 1.66 6.84 10.48
CA ALA A 60 0.27 6.87 10.91
C ALA A 60 -0.72 7.00 9.73
N GLY A 61 -0.27 7.44 8.55
CA GLY A 61 -1.08 7.43 7.32
C GLY A 61 -1.00 6.13 6.53
N LEU A 62 -0.10 5.20 6.89
CA LEU A 62 0.12 3.98 6.11
C LEU A 62 -1.10 3.04 6.20
N ALA A 63 -1.63 2.65 5.05
CA ALA A 63 -2.73 1.70 4.98
C ALA A 63 -2.28 0.32 5.48
N VAL A 64 -3.05 -0.26 6.41
CA VAL A 64 -2.84 -1.63 6.89
C VAL A 64 -3.75 -2.53 6.05
N PRO A 65 -3.21 -3.30 5.08
CA PRO A 65 -4.06 -4.16 4.27
C PRO A 65 -4.59 -5.33 5.10
N PHE A 66 -5.79 -5.77 4.76
CA PHE A 66 -6.29 -7.09 5.13
C PHE A 66 -5.65 -8.14 4.22
N GLU A 67 -4.90 -9.07 4.80
CA GLU A 67 -4.29 -10.22 4.13
C GLU A 67 -5.33 -11.35 4.06
N GLN A 68 -5.72 -11.77 2.84
CA GLN A 68 -6.65 -12.87 2.65
C GLN A 68 -6.01 -14.21 3.01
N ASN A 69 -6.75 -15.06 3.73
CA ASN A 69 -6.32 -16.42 4.01
C ASN A 69 -6.51 -17.33 2.79
N THR A 70 -5.39 -17.81 2.25
CA THR A 70 -5.26 -18.77 1.14
C THR A 70 -4.69 -20.12 1.61
N GLY A 71 -4.57 -20.32 2.93
CA GLY A 71 -4.04 -21.53 3.56
C GLY A 71 -2.87 -21.27 4.52
N GLN A 72 -2.43 -20.02 4.65
CA GLN A 72 -1.33 -19.63 5.53
C GLN A 72 -1.72 -19.48 7.00
N PHE A 73 -3.02 -19.37 7.30
CA PHE A 73 -3.57 -19.29 8.66
C PHE A 73 -4.52 -20.43 8.96
N ASP A 74 -5.06 -20.44 10.19
CA ASP A 74 -6.13 -21.35 10.59
C ASP A 74 -7.30 -21.32 9.58
N PRO A 75 -7.89 -22.47 9.20
CA PRO A 75 -8.98 -22.53 8.22
C PRO A 75 -10.21 -21.67 8.56
N GLN A 76 -10.45 -21.38 9.84
CA GLN A 76 -11.56 -20.52 10.29
C GLN A 76 -11.33 -19.03 9.98
N VAL A 77 -10.08 -18.62 9.72
CA VAL A 77 -9.74 -17.23 9.39
C VAL A 77 -10.03 -16.96 7.92
N ALA A 78 -10.75 -15.86 7.64
CA ALA A 78 -10.93 -15.32 6.30
C ALA A 78 -9.86 -14.28 5.96
N TYR A 79 -9.59 -13.34 6.87
CA TYR A 79 -8.63 -12.25 6.68
C TYR A 79 -7.85 -11.95 7.96
N LEU A 80 -6.64 -11.43 7.81
CA LEU A 80 -5.80 -10.90 8.88
C LEU A 80 -5.51 -9.42 8.63
N ALA A 81 -5.69 -8.57 9.63
CA ALA A 81 -5.10 -7.22 9.66
C ALA A 81 -4.02 -7.13 10.74
N ARG A 82 -2.88 -6.49 10.43
CA ARG A 82 -1.82 -6.19 11.40
C ARG A 82 -1.92 -4.75 11.86
N THR A 83 -2.66 -4.55 12.93
CA THR A 83 -2.92 -3.22 13.49
C THR A 83 -1.83 -2.82 14.48
N PHE A 84 -1.85 -1.55 14.90
CA PHE A 84 -0.94 -1.02 15.93
C PHE A 84 -1.05 -1.74 17.28
N ALA A 85 -2.23 -2.27 17.63
CA ALA A 85 -2.50 -2.92 18.91
C ALA A 85 -2.24 -4.44 18.87
N GLY A 86 -1.89 -4.98 17.71
CA GLY A 86 -1.75 -6.42 17.48
C GLY A 86 -2.50 -6.90 16.24
N ALA A 87 -2.56 -8.21 16.07
CA ALA A 87 -3.26 -8.83 14.96
C ALA A 87 -4.78 -8.88 15.21
N VAL A 88 -5.57 -8.62 14.17
CA VAL A 88 -7.02 -8.85 14.16
C VAL A 88 -7.33 -9.88 13.10
N PHE A 89 -7.93 -10.99 13.50
CA PHE A 89 -8.39 -12.04 12.60
C PHE A 89 -9.89 -11.89 12.37
N VAL A 90 -10.29 -11.84 11.11
CA VAL A 90 -11.70 -11.89 10.69
C VAL A 90 -12.00 -13.33 10.32
N THR A 91 -12.90 -13.98 11.02
CA THR A 91 -13.28 -15.37 10.76
C THR A 91 -14.26 -15.49 9.60
N ARG A 92 -14.44 -16.68 9.03
CA ARG A 92 -15.36 -16.92 7.91
C ARG A 92 -16.83 -16.68 8.24
N ASP A 93 -17.19 -16.78 9.51
CA ASP A 93 -18.52 -16.51 10.08
C ASP A 93 -18.67 -15.06 10.59
N GLY A 94 -17.65 -14.20 10.40
CA GLY A 94 -17.75 -12.75 10.68
C GLY A 94 -17.44 -12.33 12.12
N ARG A 95 -16.84 -13.19 12.93
CA ARG A 95 -16.28 -12.82 14.24
C ARG A 95 -14.93 -12.13 14.08
N LEU A 96 -14.58 -11.30 15.06
CA LEU A 96 -13.29 -10.63 15.14
C LEU A 96 -12.52 -11.18 16.33
N VAL A 97 -11.32 -11.69 16.09
CA VAL A 97 -10.43 -12.17 17.16
C VAL A 97 -9.20 -11.27 17.21
N TYR A 98 -9.05 -10.53 18.29
CA TYR A 98 -7.92 -9.64 18.55
C TYR A 98 -6.85 -10.40 19.33
N SER A 99 -5.61 -10.39 18.86
CA SER A 99 -4.44 -10.87 19.58
C SER A 99 -3.65 -9.67 20.11
N LEU A 100 -3.76 -9.44 21.41
CA LEU A 100 -3.20 -8.27 22.10
C LEU A 100 -1.91 -8.67 22.85
N PRO A 101 -0.83 -7.90 22.73
CA PRO A 101 0.41 -8.18 23.45
C PRO A 101 0.22 -7.99 24.95
N GLY A 102 0.96 -8.76 25.75
CA GLY A 102 0.97 -8.58 27.20
C GLY A 102 1.56 -7.24 27.63
N LYS A 103 1.22 -6.84 28.86
CA LYS A 103 1.80 -5.65 29.49
C LYS A 103 3.31 -5.80 29.60
N GLU A 104 4.01 -4.70 29.40
CA GLU A 104 5.45 -4.62 29.62
C GLU A 104 5.76 -4.83 31.10
N ILE A 105 6.72 -5.70 31.37
CA ILE A 105 7.22 -5.98 32.71
C ILE A 105 8.49 -5.17 32.84
N GLU A 106 8.47 -4.17 33.72
CA GLU A 106 9.66 -3.43 34.09
C GLU A 106 10.68 -4.41 34.66
N THR A 107 11.84 -4.48 34.01
CA THR A 107 12.96 -5.29 34.52
C THR A 107 13.67 -4.43 35.56
N ALA A 108 13.80 -4.94 36.79
CA ALA A 108 14.48 -4.24 37.87
C ALA A 108 15.86 -3.77 37.41
N ALA A 109 16.24 -2.56 37.84
CA ALA A 109 17.40 -1.80 37.37
C ALA A 109 18.77 -2.41 37.71
N ASP A 110 18.82 -3.65 38.21
CA ASP A 110 19.99 -4.23 38.85
C ASP A 110 21.09 -4.60 37.84
N ASP A 111 20.76 -4.76 36.55
CA ASP A 111 21.73 -5.00 35.46
C ASP A 111 22.12 -3.72 34.68
N ALA A 112 21.56 -2.55 35.04
CA ALA A 112 21.59 -1.34 34.21
C ALA A 112 22.90 -0.53 34.25
N ALA A 113 23.82 -0.85 35.17
CA ALA A 113 25.02 -0.05 35.39
C ALA A 113 26.15 -0.32 34.38
N THR A 114 26.10 -1.41 33.61
CA THR A 114 27.22 -1.83 32.72
C THR A 114 26.86 -1.85 31.23
N GLU A 115 25.57 -1.79 30.87
CA GLU A 115 25.15 -1.86 29.47
C GLU A 115 25.05 -0.47 28.80
N SER A 116 25.55 -0.38 27.56
CA SER A 116 25.42 0.84 26.76
C SER A 116 23.95 1.19 26.51
N HIS A 117 23.64 2.48 26.43
CA HIS A 117 22.29 2.97 26.14
C HIS A 117 21.73 2.44 24.81
N LEU A 118 22.60 2.13 23.84
CA LEU A 118 22.22 1.55 22.56
C LEU A 118 21.79 0.08 22.70
N ALA A 119 22.50 -0.71 23.50
CA ALA A 119 22.14 -2.10 23.79
C ALA A 119 20.80 -2.20 24.53
N ARG A 120 20.54 -1.27 25.46
CA ARG A 120 19.26 -1.19 26.19
C ARG A 120 18.08 -0.87 25.28
N ARG A 121 18.24 0.02 24.29
CA ARG A 121 17.18 0.35 23.31
C ARG A 121 16.86 -0.79 22.34
N GLN A 122 17.80 -1.72 22.16
CA GLN A 122 17.65 -2.85 21.24
C GLN A 122 17.07 -4.10 21.92
N ARG A 123 17.01 -4.15 23.25
CA ARG A 123 16.40 -5.28 23.95
C ARG A 123 14.89 -5.26 23.78
N PRO A 124 14.27 -6.38 23.34
CA PRO A 124 12.82 -6.52 23.37
C PRO A 124 12.33 -6.37 24.81
N ALA A 125 11.36 -5.48 25.01
CA ALA A 125 10.64 -5.35 26.25
C ALA A 125 10.14 -6.73 26.73
N LYS A 126 10.51 -7.15 27.95
CA LYS A 126 9.93 -8.34 28.55
C LYS A 126 8.45 -8.06 28.78
N ARG A 127 7.57 -8.90 28.25
CA ARG A 127 6.11 -8.74 28.38
C ARG A 127 5.52 -9.92 29.14
N GLY A 128 4.43 -9.67 29.87
CA GLY A 128 3.58 -10.70 30.45
C GLY A 128 2.81 -11.47 29.37
N PRO A 129 1.91 -12.40 29.77
CA PRO A 129 1.07 -13.11 28.82
C PRO A 129 0.19 -12.14 28.03
N GLY A 130 0.03 -12.43 26.73
CA GLY A 130 -0.91 -11.73 25.85
C GLY A 130 -2.35 -12.15 26.09
N TRP A 131 -3.28 -11.47 25.43
CA TRP A 131 -4.71 -11.70 25.53
C TRP A 131 -5.30 -11.97 24.15
N ALA A 132 -6.29 -12.87 24.09
CA ALA A 132 -7.16 -13.02 22.93
C ALA A 132 -8.55 -12.48 23.29
N LEU A 133 -9.07 -11.53 22.53
CA LEU A 133 -10.43 -11.01 22.67
C LEU A 133 -11.24 -11.44 21.45
N GLU A 134 -12.35 -12.12 21.67
CA GLU A 134 -13.32 -12.43 20.63
C GLU A 134 -14.49 -11.46 20.67
N GLU A 135 -14.84 -10.89 19.53
CA GLU A 135 -16.01 -10.04 19.32
C GLU A 135 -16.94 -10.68 18.30
N ARG A 136 -18.24 -10.66 18.58
CA ARG A 136 -19.31 -11.14 17.70
C ARG A 136 -20.45 -10.14 17.66
N LEU A 137 -21.08 -9.98 16.49
CA LEU A 137 -22.31 -9.21 16.36
C LEU A 137 -23.48 -10.08 16.84
N LEU A 138 -24.23 -9.58 17.83
CA LEU A 138 -25.38 -10.29 18.39
C LEU A 138 -26.58 -10.17 17.46
N ASP A 139 -27.35 -11.23 17.34
CA ASP A 139 -28.57 -11.28 16.51
C ASP A 139 -28.33 -10.93 15.04
N ALA A 140 -27.08 -11.03 14.58
CA ALA A 140 -26.72 -10.78 13.21
C ALA A 140 -27.23 -11.91 12.30
N ARG A 141 -27.65 -11.53 11.09
CA ARG A 141 -27.86 -12.46 9.98
C ARG A 141 -26.54 -13.16 9.62
N PRO A 142 -26.58 -14.32 8.94
CA PRO A 142 -25.36 -14.99 8.49
C PRO A 142 -24.46 -14.06 7.68
N LEU A 143 -23.21 -13.93 8.13
CA LEU A 143 -22.19 -13.08 7.51
C LEU A 143 -21.31 -13.90 6.57
N ALA A 144 -20.72 -13.22 5.59
CA ALA A 144 -19.78 -13.83 4.64
C ALA A 144 -18.72 -12.80 4.27
N PRO A 145 -17.62 -12.70 5.06
CA PRO A 145 -16.63 -11.66 4.87
C PRO A 145 -15.98 -11.67 3.49
N ARG A 146 -15.92 -10.51 2.84
CA ARG A 146 -15.34 -10.32 1.51
C ARG A 146 -14.45 -9.09 1.50
N GLY A 147 -13.25 -9.22 0.93
CA GLY A 147 -12.39 -8.07 0.65
C GLY A 147 -13.10 -7.07 -0.25
N THR A 148 -12.88 -5.78 0.00
CA THR A 148 -13.53 -4.70 -0.76
C THR A 148 -12.66 -4.25 -1.94
N VAL A 149 -11.89 -3.18 -1.78
CA VAL A 149 -10.99 -2.67 -2.81
C VAL A 149 -9.63 -3.34 -2.65
N PRO A 150 -8.99 -3.87 -3.72
CA PRO A 150 -7.63 -4.36 -3.65
C PRO A 150 -6.67 -3.29 -3.09
N ALA A 151 -5.78 -3.70 -2.19
CA ALA A 151 -4.73 -2.83 -1.70
C ALA A 151 -3.54 -2.84 -2.66
N VAL A 152 -2.82 -1.72 -2.74
CA VAL A 152 -1.55 -1.63 -3.50
C VAL A 152 -0.42 -2.40 -2.83
N THR A 153 -0.55 -2.69 -1.53
CA THR A 153 0.44 -3.41 -0.73
C THR A 153 0.42 -4.89 -1.10
N HIS A 154 1.57 -5.44 -1.46
CA HIS A 154 1.72 -6.87 -1.74
C HIS A 154 2.32 -7.57 -0.52
N VAL A 155 1.75 -8.72 -0.13
CA VAL A 155 2.23 -9.50 1.02
C VAL A 155 2.64 -10.90 0.55
N THR A 156 3.91 -11.22 0.79
CA THR A 156 4.45 -12.59 0.67
C THR A 156 4.81 -13.09 2.05
N ARG A 157 4.37 -14.31 2.39
CA ARG A 157 4.63 -14.95 3.67
C ARG A 157 5.41 -16.23 3.48
N PHE A 158 6.50 -16.34 4.23
CA PHE A 158 7.27 -17.57 4.37
C PHE A 158 6.88 -18.27 5.67
N THR A 159 6.49 -19.53 5.56
CA THR A 159 6.15 -20.39 6.70
C THR A 159 6.83 -21.75 6.53
N PRO A 160 6.90 -22.59 7.59
CA PRO A 160 7.35 -23.97 7.44
C PRO A 160 6.51 -24.79 6.44
N LYS A 161 5.26 -24.38 6.17
CA LYS A 161 4.36 -25.04 5.20
C LYS A 161 4.59 -24.59 3.75
N GLY A 162 5.41 -23.56 3.52
CA GLY A 162 5.70 -23.01 2.20
C GLY A 162 5.57 -21.49 2.13
N THR A 163 5.62 -21.00 0.89
CA THR A 163 5.50 -19.57 0.55
C THR A 163 4.09 -19.26 0.06
N PHE A 164 3.49 -18.21 0.60
CA PHE A 164 2.13 -17.79 0.26
C PHE A 164 2.13 -16.36 -0.26
N GLN A 165 1.49 -16.14 -1.41
CA GLN A 165 1.16 -14.81 -1.91
C GLN A 165 -0.33 -14.60 -1.71
N ALA A 166 -0.67 -13.66 -0.83
CA ALA A 166 -2.05 -13.41 -0.45
C ALA A 166 -2.59 -12.18 -1.19
N GLY A 167 -3.86 -12.26 -1.61
CA GLY A 167 -4.62 -11.07 -1.98
C GLY A 167 -4.72 -10.12 -0.79
N THR A 168 -4.59 -8.83 -1.05
CA THR A 168 -4.63 -7.78 -0.04
C THR A 168 -5.77 -6.81 -0.34
N TRP A 169 -6.43 -6.34 0.71
CA TRP A 169 -7.65 -5.53 0.59
C TRP A 169 -7.58 -4.32 1.52
N GLN A 170 -8.12 -3.19 1.07
CA GLN A 170 -8.22 -1.95 1.85
C GLN A 170 -9.23 -2.07 3.00
N GLY A 171 -10.27 -2.88 2.81
CA GLY A 171 -11.29 -3.17 3.80
C GLY A 171 -11.88 -4.57 3.60
N VAL A 172 -12.71 -4.98 4.55
CA VAL A 172 -13.46 -6.24 4.51
C VAL A 172 -14.90 -5.96 4.85
N ARG A 173 -15.81 -6.21 3.91
CA ARG A 173 -17.25 -6.18 4.13
C ARG A 173 -17.68 -7.49 4.80
N LEU A 174 -18.28 -7.41 5.98
CA LEU A 174 -18.85 -8.58 6.66
C LEU A 174 -20.19 -9.00 6.04
N GLY A 175 -20.96 -8.02 5.57
CA GLY A 175 -22.29 -8.18 5.00
C GLY A 175 -23.34 -7.39 5.77
N GLU A 176 -24.61 -7.58 5.41
CA GLU A 176 -25.76 -6.99 6.10
C GLU A 176 -26.03 -7.76 7.42
N ALA A 177 -25.55 -7.21 8.54
CA ALA A 177 -25.67 -7.83 9.85
C ALA A 177 -27.11 -7.75 10.39
N TRP A 178 -27.79 -6.62 10.18
CA TRP A 178 -29.20 -6.45 10.50
C TRP A 178 -29.94 -5.82 9.32
N ALA A 179 -31.27 -5.86 9.32
CA ALA A 179 -32.07 -5.32 8.22
C ALA A 179 -31.65 -3.88 7.87
N GLY A 180 -31.11 -3.68 6.67
CA GLY A 180 -30.65 -2.36 6.22
C GLY A 180 -29.36 -1.84 6.88
N ILE A 181 -28.63 -2.65 7.66
CA ILE A 181 -27.37 -2.28 8.31
C ILE A 181 -26.23 -3.19 7.81
N GLU A 182 -25.40 -2.67 6.90
CA GLU A 182 -24.18 -3.33 6.44
C GLU A 182 -22.99 -2.96 7.32
N VAL A 183 -22.13 -3.95 7.59
CA VAL A 183 -20.90 -3.76 8.36
C VAL A 183 -19.68 -3.94 7.48
N GLU A 184 -18.81 -2.94 7.47
CA GLU A 184 -17.49 -2.96 6.83
C GLU A 184 -16.39 -2.73 7.86
N LEU A 185 -15.26 -3.39 7.68
CA LEU A 185 -14.06 -3.25 8.48
C LEU A 185 -13.01 -2.47 7.70
N ALA A 186 -12.40 -1.49 8.35
CA ALA A 186 -11.29 -0.73 7.80
C ALA A 186 -10.10 -0.72 8.78
N ALA A 187 -8.89 -0.80 8.26
CA ALA A 187 -7.67 -0.68 9.04
C ALA A 187 -6.77 0.39 8.41
N ARG A 188 -6.60 1.52 9.11
CA ARG A 188 -5.90 2.69 8.59
C ARG A 188 -5.01 3.24 9.69
N GLY A 189 -3.72 3.39 9.40
CA GLY A 189 -2.81 4.02 10.34
C GLY A 189 -2.73 3.31 11.69
N ARG A 190 -3.16 4.03 12.73
CA ARG A 190 -3.23 3.54 14.11
C ARG A 190 -4.64 3.13 14.53
N ASN A 191 -5.53 2.83 13.60
CA ASN A 191 -6.91 2.47 13.91
C ASN A 191 -7.38 1.19 13.21
N PHE A 192 -8.30 0.52 13.88
CA PHE A 192 -9.15 -0.52 13.32
C PHE A 192 -10.59 -0.09 13.57
N GLU A 193 -11.36 0.04 12.50
CA GLU A 193 -12.68 0.65 12.49
C GLU A 193 -13.73 -0.34 12.03
N LYS A 194 -14.89 -0.31 12.69
CA LYS A 194 -16.12 -0.98 12.25
C LYS A 194 -17.06 0.11 11.75
N LEU A 195 -17.32 0.13 10.45
CA LEU A 195 -18.18 1.07 9.78
C LEU A 195 -19.56 0.44 9.62
N PHE A 196 -20.59 1.08 10.18
CA PHE A 196 -21.97 0.66 10.05
C PHE A 196 -22.66 1.56 9.02
N HIS A 197 -23.05 0.97 7.90
CA HIS A 197 -23.77 1.65 6.82
C HIS A 197 -25.26 1.40 7.02
N VAL A 198 -25.96 2.44 7.44
CA VAL A 198 -27.39 2.38 7.83
C VAL A 198 -28.25 2.94 6.70
N ALA A 199 -29.10 2.09 6.12
CA ALA A 199 -30.08 2.49 5.13
C ALA A 199 -31.21 3.31 5.78
N PRO A 200 -31.90 4.21 5.03
CA PRO A 200 -33.08 4.89 5.55
C PRO A 200 -34.15 3.90 6.05
N GLY A 201 -34.58 4.06 7.30
CA GLY A 201 -35.63 3.22 7.90
C GLY A 201 -35.17 1.88 8.49
N ALA A 202 -33.86 1.67 8.65
CA ALA A 202 -33.28 0.56 9.40
C ALA A 202 -33.48 0.68 10.92
#